data_AF-A0A537I816-F1
#
_entry.id   AF-A0A537I816-F1
#
_cell.length_a   1.000
_cell.length_b   1.000
_cell.length_c   1.000
_cell.angle_alpha   90.00
_cell.angle_beta   90.00
_cell.angle_gamma   90.00
#
_symmetry.space_group_name_H-M   'P 1'
#
loop_
_entity.id
_entity.type
_entity.pdbx_description
1 polymer ?
#
loop_
_entity_poly.entity_id
_entity_poly.type
_entity_poly.pdbx_seq_one_letter_code
_entity_poly.pdbx_strand_id
1 'polypeptide(L)'
;MLANVVSRGSDRLNLDVLFRVPSIAGFDIKKDGTRLALNSNRTGQYEIYLYNLKTQESKQITFAPEAKTAPRFSPTQQELAYSHDYQGNEQFDILLMDLET
;
A
#
# COMPACT_ATOMS: atom_id res chain seq x y z
N MET A 1 32.03 25.30 39.87
CA MET A 1 30.74 24.90 39.29
C MET A 1 30.96 24.70 37.80
N LEU A 2 31.19 23.46 37.35
CA LEU A 2 31.38 23.11 35.95
C LEU A 2 30.17 22.27 35.54
N ALA A 3 29.35 22.79 34.62
CA ALA A 3 28.26 22.03 34.04
C ALA A 3 28.84 21.14 32.92
N ASN A 4 28.89 19.84 33.19
CA ASN A 4 29.09 18.85 32.13
C ASN A 4 27.82 18.79 31.29
N VAL A 5 27.90 19.32 30.06
CA VAL A 5 26.90 19.05 29.03
C VAL A 5 27.13 17.61 28.58
N VAL A 6 26.22 16.72 28.99
CA VAL A 6 26.15 15.34 28.51
C VAL A 6 25.86 15.39 27.02
N SER A 7 26.82 14.97 26.19
CA SER A 7 26.58 14.64 24.79
C SER A 7 25.68 13.40 24.73
N ARG A 8 24.36 13.59 24.59
CA ARG A 8 23.49 12.50 24.15
C ARG A 8 23.76 12.26 22.68
N GLY A 9 24.15 11.02 22.37
CA GLY A 9 24.55 10.55 21.05
C GLY A 9 23.61 11.00 19.94
N SER A 10 24.21 11.37 18.82
CA SER A 10 23.53 11.76 17.60
C SER A 10 22.94 10.54 16.90
N ASP A 11 21.85 9.98 17.44
CA ASP A 11 20.90 9.23 16.60
C ASP A 11 20.08 10.26 15.81
N ARG A 12 20.79 10.99 14.92
CA ARG A 12 20.12 11.84 13.95
C ARG A 12 19.42 10.91 12.98
N LEU A 13 18.12 11.09 12.89
CA LEU A 13 17.26 10.32 12.02
C LEU A 13 17.77 10.42 10.57
N ASN A 14 18.08 9.28 9.96
CA ASN A 14 18.64 9.23 8.61
C ASN A 14 17.55 9.54 7.58
N LEU A 15 17.68 10.65 6.87
CA LEU A 15 16.71 11.07 5.87
C LEU A 15 16.59 10.09 4.70
N ASP A 16 17.67 9.40 4.32
CA ASP A 16 17.63 8.37 3.27
C ASP A 16 16.76 7.17 3.67
N VAL A 17 16.68 6.88 4.98
CA VAL A 17 15.78 5.85 5.50
C VAL A 17 14.34 6.35 5.42
N LEU A 18 14.07 7.58 5.84
CA LEU A 18 12.73 8.16 5.78
C LEU A 18 12.15 8.24 4.36
N PHE A 19 12.95 8.66 3.39
CA PHE A 19 12.50 8.78 2.00
C PHE A 19 12.18 7.44 1.34
N ARG A 20 12.57 6.31 1.96
CA ARG A 20 12.27 4.96 1.48
C ARG A 20 11.11 4.28 2.20
N VAL A 21 10.52 4.91 3.21
CA VAL A 21 9.38 4.34 3.94
C VAL A 21 8.17 4.32 3.00
N PRO A 22 7.62 3.14 2.66
CA PRO A 22 6.46 3.08 1.79
C PRO A 22 5.22 3.57 2.54
N SER A 23 4.37 4.27 1.82
CA SER A 23 2.99 4.51 2.21
C SER A 23 2.16 3.25 2.03
N ILE A 24 1.29 3.00 3.00
CA ILE A 24 0.22 2.00 2.95
C ILE A 24 -1.05 2.75 3.32
N ALA A 25 -2.05 2.70 2.45
CA ALA A 25 -3.33 3.36 2.64
C ALA A 25 -4.42 2.56 1.92
N GLY A 26 -5.67 2.98 2.09
CA GLY A 26 -6.83 2.48 1.34
C GLY A 26 -6.93 0.96 1.32
N PHE A 27 -7.78 0.40 2.18
CA PHE A 27 -7.92 -1.05 2.27
C PHE A 27 -9.36 -1.51 2.29
N ASP A 28 -9.54 -2.80 2.04
CA ASP A 28 -10.78 -3.54 2.25
C ASP A 28 -10.46 -4.99 2.64
N ILE A 29 -11.33 -5.61 3.43
CA ILE A 29 -11.12 -6.95 3.99
C ILE A 29 -12.05 -7.94 3.29
N LYS A 30 -11.49 -9.07 2.84
CA LYS A 30 -12.29 -10.16 2.27
C LYS A 30 -13.24 -10.68 3.34
N LYS A 31 -14.49 -10.98 2.98
CA LYS A 31 -15.55 -11.34 3.94
C LYS A 31 -15.24 -12.54 4.84
N ASP A 32 -14.39 -13.46 4.37
CA ASP A 32 -13.92 -14.60 5.17
C ASP A 32 -12.85 -14.24 6.22
N GLY A 33 -12.40 -12.98 6.27
CA GLY A 33 -11.38 -12.49 7.18
C GLY A 33 -9.98 -13.03 6.90
N THR A 34 -9.74 -13.67 5.75
CA THR A 34 -8.45 -14.32 5.45
C THR A 34 -7.50 -13.42 4.67
N ARG A 35 -8.03 -12.44 3.92
CA ARG A 35 -7.25 -11.55 3.06
C ARG A 35 -7.67 -10.10 3.20
N LEU A 36 -6.70 -9.21 3.01
CA LEU A 36 -6.84 -7.76 2.95
C LEU A 36 -6.38 -7.31 1.56
N ALA A 37 -7.17 -6.51 0.86
CA ALA A 37 -6.69 -5.74 -0.28
C ALA A 37 -6.27 -4.36 0.21
N LEU A 38 -5.09 -3.88 -0.19
CA LEU A 38 -4.58 -2.56 0.22
C LEU A 38 -3.75 -1.93 -0.90
N ASN A 39 -3.64 -0.61 -0.94
CA ASN A 39 -2.70 0.06 -1.84
C ASN A 39 -1.40 0.49 -1.14
N SER A 40 -0.27 0.27 -1.81
CA SER A 40 1.05 0.63 -1.30
C SER A 40 1.97 1.11 -2.41
N ASN A 41 2.83 2.10 -2.13
CA ASN A 41 3.80 2.62 -3.09
C ASN A 41 5.20 2.01 -2.96
N ARG A 42 5.32 0.83 -2.34
CA ARG A 42 6.61 0.17 -2.05
C ARG A 42 7.46 -0.16 -3.28
N THR A 43 6.87 -0.18 -4.47
CA THR A 43 7.55 -0.36 -5.77
C THR A 43 7.76 0.94 -6.53
N GLY A 44 7.49 2.09 -5.91
CA GLY A 44 7.68 3.43 -6.49
C GLY A 44 6.38 4.14 -6.88
N GLN A 45 5.30 3.40 -7.11
CA GLN A 45 3.97 3.92 -7.41
C GLN A 45 2.91 3.11 -6.67
N TYR A 46 1.73 3.69 -6.42
CA TYR A 46 0.66 2.95 -5.75
C TYR A 46 0.19 1.77 -6.60
N GLU A 47 0.33 0.59 -6.04
CA GLU A 47 -0.19 -0.67 -6.57
C GLU A 47 -1.10 -1.33 -5.53
N ILE A 48 -2.01 -2.19 -6.00
CA ILE A 48 -2.85 -3.01 -5.15
C ILE A 48 -2.13 -4.30 -4.78
N TYR A 49 -2.19 -4.63 -3.49
CA TYR A 49 -1.66 -5.86 -2.93
C TYR A 49 -2.77 -6.64 -2.22
N LEU A 50 -2.74 -7.96 -2.36
CA LEU A 50 -3.43 -8.88 -1.46
C LEU A 50 -2.49 -9.32 -0.36
N TYR A 51 -2.91 -9.13 0.89
CA TYR A 51 -2.21 -9.56 2.08
C TYR A 51 -2.99 -10.68 2.76
N ASN A 52 -2.33 -11.82 2.98
CA ASN A 52 -2.90 -12.94 3.71
C ASN A 52 -2.70 -12.72 5.21
N LEU A 53 -3.80 -12.61 5.97
CA LEU A 53 -3.75 -12.32 7.40
C LEU A 53 -3.22 -13.49 8.25
N LYS A 54 -3.29 -14.72 7.73
CA LYS A 54 -2.81 -15.93 8.42
C LYS A 54 -1.32 -16.16 8.17
N THR A 55 -0.88 -16.09 6.92
CA THR A 55 0.51 -16.37 6.53
C THR A 55 1.41 -15.15 6.58
N GLN A 56 0.84 -13.95 6.68
CA GLN A 56 1.52 -12.66 6.59
C GLN A 56 2.19 -12.40 5.23
N GLU A 57 1.81 -13.16 4.21
CA GLU A 57 2.34 -13.02 2.86
C GLU A 57 1.62 -11.90 2.10
N SER A 58 2.38 -11.16 1.30
CA SER A 58 1.89 -10.06 0.47
C SER A 58 2.11 -10.39 -1.00
N LYS A 59 1.05 -10.36 -1.82
CA LYS A 59 1.10 -10.55 -3.28
C LYS A 59 0.67 -9.26 -3.98
N GLN A 60 1.51 -8.72 -4.85
CA GLN A 60 1.12 -7.64 -5.76
C GLN A 60 0.18 -8.20 -6.83
N ILE A 61 -0.91 -7.49 -7.13
CA ILE A 61 -1.91 -7.95 -8.12
C ILE A 61 -2.11 -6.97 -9.28
N THR A 62 -1.61 -5.73 -9.19
CA THR A 62 -1.59 -4.76 -10.29
C THR A 62 -0.16 -4.41 -10.70
N PHE A 63 0.09 -4.18 -11.99
CA PHE A 63 1.45 -4.00 -12.54
C PHE A 63 1.57 -2.93 -13.64
N ALA A 64 0.48 -2.23 -13.99
CA ALA A 64 0.50 -1.24 -15.07
C ALA A 64 1.33 0.01 -14.67
N PRO A 65 1.65 0.94 -15.58
CA PRO A 65 2.05 2.29 -15.18
C PRO A 65 0.99 2.95 -14.28
N GLU A 66 1.40 3.97 -13.52
CA GLU A 66 0.52 4.89 -12.78
C GLU A 66 -0.20 4.28 -11.56
N ALA A 67 -0.93 5.12 -10.83
CA ALA A 67 -1.42 4.81 -9.49
C ALA A 67 -2.74 4.04 -9.49
N LYS A 68 -2.79 2.94 -8.71
CA LYS A 68 -4.02 2.19 -8.41
C LYS A 68 -4.30 2.29 -6.92
N THR A 69 -5.52 2.66 -6.57
CA THR A 69 -5.89 2.95 -5.18
C THR A 69 -7.31 2.48 -4.86
N ALA A 70 -7.70 2.59 -3.59
CA ALA A 70 -9.06 2.35 -3.10
C ALA A 70 -9.66 0.97 -3.48
N PRO A 71 -8.95 -0.14 -3.22
CA PRO A 71 -9.45 -1.47 -3.56
C PRO A 71 -10.72 -1.83 -2.78
N ARG A 72 -11.68 -2.49 -3.43
CA ARG A 72 -12.94 -2.98 -2.84
C ARG A 72 -13.29 -4.36 -3.36
N PHE A 73 -13.50 -5.31 -2.47
CA PHE A 73 -13.98 -6.64 -2.87
C PHE A 73 -15.41 -6.54 -3.39
N SER A 74 -15.70 -7.28 -4.46
CA SER A 74 -17.09 -7.45 -4.90
C SER A 74 -17.90 -8.23 -3.84
N PRO A 75 -19.23 -8.04 -3.76
CA PRO A 75 -20.07 -8.79 -2.82
C PRO A 75 -20.00 -10.31 -2.98
N THR A 76 -19.68 -10.79 -4.19
CA THR A 76 -19.48 -12.20 -4.53
C THR A 76 -18.08 -12.70 -4.20
N GLN A 77 -17.16 -11.82 -3.77
CA GLN A 77 -15.79 -12.09 -3.35
C GLN A 77 -14.87 -12.70 -4.42
N GLN A 78 -15.28 -12.68 -5.69
CA GLN A 78 -14.51 -13.19 -6.84
C GLN A 78 -13.75 -12.07 -7.57
N GLU A 79 -14.15 -10.82 -7.37
CA GLU A 79 -13.57 -9.68 -8.07
C GLU A 79 -13.13 -8.60 -7.09
N LEU A 80 -12.29 -7.69 -7.59
CA LEU A 80 -11.83 -6.51 -6.90
C LEU A 80 -12.01 -5.29 -7.79
N ALA A 81 -12.77 -4.30 -7.32
CA ALA A 81 -12.82 -2.99 -7.93
C ALA A 81 -11.70 -2.10 -7.36
N TYR A 82 -11.13 -1.21 -8.18
CA TYR A 82 -10.13 -0.22 -7.74
C TYR A 82 -10.15 1.01 -8.65
N SER A 83 -9.60 2.12 -8.14
CA SER A 83 -9.43 3.35 -8.92
C SER A 83 -8.07 3.35 -9.62
N HIS A 84 -8.02 3.76 -10.89
CA HIS A 84 -6.79 4.00 -11.65
C HIS A 84 -6.73 5.47 -12.04
N ASP A 85 -5.63 6.15 -11.71
CA ASP A 85 -5.35 7.53 -12.14
C ASP A 85 -4.36 7.53 -13.31
N TYR A 86 -4.86 7.75 -14.52
CA TYR A 86 -4.00 7.82 -15.71
C TYR A 86 -3.25 9.15 -15.73
N GLN A 87 -1.95 9.10 -15.98
CA GLN A 87 -1.06 10.27 -16.09
C GLN A 87 -0.95 11.14 -14.82
N GLY A 88 -1.55 10.73 -13.69
CA GLY A 88 -1.52 11.49 -12.44
C GLY A 88 -2.32 12.79 -12.50
N ASN A 89 -3.40 12.81 -13.28
CA ASN A 89 -4.23 13.99 -13.51
C ASN A 89 -5.50 14.02 -12.64
N GLU A 90 -5.63 13.04 -11.73
CA GLU A 90 -6.76 12.87 -10.81
C GLU A 90 -8.11 12.59 -11.50
N GLN A 91 -8.10 12.21 -12.78
CA GLN A 91 -9.27 11.70 -13.48
C GLN A 91 -9.31 10.19 -13.32
N PHE A 92 -9.89 9.77 -12.19
CA PHE A 92 -9.92 8.36 -11.82
C PHE A 92 -10.95 7.58 -12.63
N ASP A 93 -10.50 6.47 -13.22
CA ASP A 93 -11.36 5.41 -13.73
C ASP A 93 -11.58 4.34 -12.66
N ILE A 94 -12.70 3.60 -12.76
CA ILE A 94 -12.98 2.44 -11.93
C ILE A 94 -12.80 1.17 -12.77
N LEU A 95 -11.86 0.33 -12.34
CA LEU A 95 -11.54 -0.93 -12.99
C LEU A 95 -12.02 -2.10 -12.12
N LEU A 96 -12.33 -3.22 -12.76
CA LEU A 96 -12.70 -4.48 -12.13
C LEU A 96 -11.69 -5.55 -12.52
N MET A 97 -11.24 -6.33 -11.55
CA MET A 97 -10.27 -7.41 -11.73
C MET A 97 -10.83 -8.71 -11.15
N ASP A 98 -10.72 -9.79 -11.92
CA ASP A 98 -10.95 -11.15 -11.44
C ASP A 98 -9.78 -11.60 -10.54
N LEU A 99 -10.08 -12.22 -9.40
CA LEU A 99 -9.11 -12.70 -8.43
C LEU A 99 -8.74 -14.19 -8.62
N GLU A 100 -9.43 -14.90 -9.51
CA GLU A 100 -9.23 -16.33 -9.76
C GLU A 100 -8.32 -16.64 -10.96
N THR A 101 -7.99 -15.64 -11.79
CA THR A 101 -7.16 -15.79 -13.00
C THR A 101 -5.71 -15.33 -12.83
#